data_AF-A0A3D8SI82-F1
#
_entry.id   AF-A0A3D8SI82-F1
#
_cell.length_a   1.000
_cell.length_b   1.000
_cell.length_c   1.000
_cell.angle_alpha   90.00
_cell.angle_beta   90.00
_cell.angle_gamma   90.00
#
_symmetry.space_group_name_H-M   'P 1'
#
loop_
_entity.id
_entity.type
_entity.pdbx_description
1 polymer ?
#
loop_
_entity_poly.entity_id
_entity_poly.type
_entity_poly.pdbx_seq_one_letter_code
_entity_poly.pdbx_strand_id
1 'polypeptide(L)'
;MRFSSTIAVALATTLIEASALPRSGGACPAVWTQVSQDLTQMFLQADGQCNDDARSAIRAVFHDCGTWSSSQGLTGGCDGSVFLSDVENARPENRGLQSISAKLKGLAAQRGVGVADMIAFAGAHATLSCPLGPTTKTMIGRTDSSKPADENLLPGNATMSADTIISLFADKGFSAADVAALVGAHSSSKQFFVDPAQAGAPQDRTPGMWDVDYYSDTITKPAGVFVFDSDVALSQDPRSGPAFKSFIGQQA
;
A
#
# COMPACT_ATOMS: atom_id res chain seq x y z
N MET A 1 42.07 54.60 23.40
CA MET A 1 41.02 53.72 23.97
C MET A 1 40.05 53.36 22.86
N ARG A 2 40.16 52.15 22.29
CA ARG A 2 39.20 51.62 21.29
C ARG A 2 38.43 50.50 21.97
N PHE A 3 37.15 50.72 22.23
CA PHE A 3 36.25 49.68 22.73
C PHE A 3 35.83 48.82 21.54
N SER A 4 36.21 47.53 21.57
CA SER A 4 35.74 46.53 20.61
C SER A 4 34.47 45.92 21.19
N SER A 5 33.34 46.14 20.51
CA SER A 5 32.02 45.65 20.91
C SER A 5 31.76 44.33 20.19
N THR A 6 31.79 43.22 20.93
CA THR A 6 31.42 41.90 20.39
C THR A 6 29.91 41.73 20.47
N ILE A 7 29.25 41.77 19.30
CA ILE A 7 27.84 41.45 19.13
C ILE A 7 27.68 39.93 19.29
N ALA A 8 26.98 39.50 20.33
CA ALA A 8 26.57 38.11 20.50
C ALA A 8 25.34 37.84 19.60
N VAL A 9 25.53 37.05 18.56
CA VAL A 9 24.43 36.52 17.74
C VAL A 9 23.82 35.35 18.51
N ALA A 10 22.62 35.53 19.04
CA ALA A 10 21.83 34.44 19.60
C ALA A 10 21.34 33.55 18.44
N LEU A 11 21.86 32.32 18.33
CA LEU A 11 21.26 31.30 17.47
C LEU A 11 19.89 30.94 18.07
N ALA A 12 18.82 31.31 17.37
CA ALA A 12 17.50 30.74 17.61
C ALA A 12 17.56 29.26 17.22
N THR A 13 17.61 28.37 18.21
CA THR A 13 17.38 26.94 18.02
C THR A 13 15.94 26.74 17.57
N THR A 14 15.76 26.39 16.31
CA THR A 14 14.49 25.86 15.81
C THR A 14 14.23 24.54 16.55
N LEU A 15 13.21 24.54 17.40
CA LEU A 15 12.66 23.32 17.96
C LEU A 15 12.00 22.57 16.80
N ILE A 16 12.73 21.62 16.22
CA ILE A 16 12.13 20.54 15.45
C ILE A 16 11.46 19.63 16.49
N GLU A 17 10.23 19.96 16.88
CA GLU A 17 9.33 18.96 17.45
C GLU A 17 8.87 18.05 16.31
N ALA A 18 9.79 17.22 15.83
CA ALA A 18 9.39 15.90 15.39
C ALA A 18 8.69 15.28 16.60
N SER A 19 7.43 14.86 16.46
CA SER A 19 6.77 14.00 17.44
C SER A 19 7.48 12.64 17.45
N ALA A 20 8.71 12.64 17.98
CA ALA A 20 9.41 11.47 18.43
C ALA A 20 8.73 11.05 19.74
N LEU A 21 7.53 10.47 19.63
CA LEU A 21 7.17 9.46 20.62
C LEU A 21 8.39 8.52 20.68
N PRO A 22 9.00 8.33 21.86
CA PRO A 22 10.20 7.54 21.96
C PRO A 22 9.85 6.15 21.43
N ARG A 23 10.41 5.81 20.26
CA ARG A 23 10.41 4.44 19.76
C ARG A 23 11.04 3.64 20.88
N SER A 24 10.25 2.85 21.61
CA SER A 24 10.84 1.96 22.60
C SER A 24 11.82 1.10 21.82
N GLY A 25 13.11 1.19 22.12
CA GLY A 25 14.15 0.33 21.55
C GLY A 25 14.03 -1.12 22.02
N GLY A 26 12.80 -1.62 22.16
CA GLY A 26 12.44 -2.96 22.56
C GLY A 26 12.04 -3.81 21.36
N ALA A 27 12.10 -5.12 21.54
CA ALA A 27 11.59 -6.09 20.59
C ALA A 27 10.12 -5.79 20.21
N CYS A 28 9.72 -6.17 18.99
CA CYS A 28 8.31 -6.09 18.59
C CYS A 28 7.42 -6.77 19.65
N PRO A 29 6.31 -6.13 20.07
CA PRO A 29 5.42 -6.71 21.07
C PRO A 29 5.03 -8.15 20.71
N ALA A 30 5.06 -9.06 21.69
CA ALA A 30 4.85 -10.50 21.47
C ALA A 30 3.52 -10.85 20.78
N VAL A 31 2.52 -9.97 20.86
CA VAL A 31 1.25 -10.11 20.14
C VAL A 31 1.43 -10.19 18.62
N TRP A 32 2.42 -9.50 18.05
CA TRP A 32 2.65 -9.51 16.60
C TRP A 32 3.18 -10.84 16.08
N THR A 33 3.85 -11.64 16.93
CA THR A 33 4.19 -13.02 16.60
C THR A 33 2.93 -13.88 16.47
N GLN A 34 1.93 -13.66 17.33
CA GLN A 34 0.66 -14.39 17.27
C GLN A 34 -0.18 -13.94 16.06
N VAL A 35 -0.26 -12.62 15.82
CA VAL A 35 -0.90 -12.07 14.61
C VAL A 35 -0.26 -12.65 13.35
N SER A 36 1.08 -12.73 13.29
CA SER A 36 1.78 -13.32 12.16
C SER A 36 1.38 -14.79 11.90
N GLN A 37 1.18 -15.58 12.95
CA GLN A 37 0.71 -16.97 12.83
C GLN A 37 -0.73 -17.03 12.30
N ASP A 38 -1.63 -16.20 12.83
CA ASP A 38 -3.02 -16.13 12.35
C ASP A 38 -3.11 -15.71 10.89
N LEU A 39 -2.32 -14.70 10.50
CA LEU A 39 -2.27 -14.22 9.12
C LEU A 39 -1.68 -15.26 8.17
N THR A 40 -0.67 -16.01 8.61
CA THR A 40 -0.14 -17.14 7.82
C THR A 40 -1.22 -18.18 7.54
N GLN A 41 -1.99 -18.55 8.57
CA GLN A 41 -3.11 -19.47 8.40
C GLN A 41 -4.22 -18.90 7.51
N MET A 42 -4.45 -17.58 7.57
CA MET A 42 -5.45 -16.89 6.77
C MET A 42 -5.04 -16.75 5.30
N PHE A 43 -3.76 -16.54 5.00
CA PHE A 43 -3.29 -16.08 3.69
C PHE A 43 -2.77 -17.17 2.76
N LEU A 44 -2.37 -18.32 3.29
CA LEU A 44 -1.80 -19.40 2.49
C LEU A 44 -2.85 -20.39 2.00
N GLN A 45 -2.68 -20.81 0.76
CA GLN A 45 -3.34 -21.98 0.19
C GLN A 45 -2.56 -23.26 0.55
N ALA A 46 -3.17 -24.42 0.30
CA ALA A 46 -2.54 -25.72 0.57
C ALA A 46 -1.26 -25.97 -0.27
N ASP A 47 -1.14 -25.30 -1.43
CA ASP A 47 0.04 -25.36 -2.29
C ASP A 47 1.12 -24.32 -1.93
N GLY A 48 0.91 -23.54 -0.86
CA GLY A 48 1.85 -22.53 -0.38
C GLY A 48 1.77 -21.19 -1.11
N GLN A 49 0.89 -21.02 -2.10
CA GLN A 49 0.65 -19.73 -2.74
C GLN A 49 -0.27 -18.85 -1.90
N CYS A 50 -0.20 -17.53 -2.10
CA CYS A 50 -1.12 -16.63 -1.41
C CYS A 50 -2.54 -16.68 -2.00
N ASN A 51 -3.55 -16.49 -1.16
CA ASN A 51 -4.97 -16.55 -1.51
C ASN A 51 -5.59 -15.14 -1.71
N ASP A 52 -6.91 -15.09 -1.94
CA ASP A 52 -7.60 -13.82 -2.21
C ASP A 52 -7.68 -12.90 -0.98
N ASP A 53 -7.56 -13.43 0.25
CA ASP A 53 -7.47 -12.60 1.46
C ASP A 53 -6.13 -11.87 1.53
N ALA A 54 -5.03 -12.56 1.19
CA ALA A 54 -3.70 -11.96 1.09
C ALA A 54 -3.68 -10.82 0.05
N ARG A 55 -4.20 -11.09 -1.16
CA ARG A 55 -4.32 -10.09 -2.23
C ARG A 55 -5.15 -8.88 -1.79
N SER A 56 -6.24 -9.14 -1.07
CA SER A 56 -7.10 -8.07 -0.54
C SER A 56 -6.41 -7.25 0.56
N ALA A 57 -5.57 -7.88 1.39
CA ALA A 57 -4.79 -7.20 2.43
C ALA A 57 -3.67 -6.33 1.83
N ILE A 58 -3.00 -6.79 0.77
CA ILE A 58 -2.04 -5.99 -0.01
C ILE A 58 -2.72 -4.72 -0.53
N ARG A 59 -3.90 -4.88 -1.17
CA ARG A 59 -4.69 -3.74 -1.66
C ARG A 59 -5.14 -2.82 -0.51
N ALA A 60 -5.58 -3.37 0.62
CA ALA A 60 -6.08 -2.59 1.74
C ALA A 60 -5.06 -1.58 2.28
N VAL A 61 -3.77 -1.94 2.34
CA VAL A 61 -2.72 -0.99 2.76
C VAL A 61 -2.63 0.20 1.83
N PHE A 62 -2.69 -0.01 0.51
CA PHE A 62 -2.71 1.11 -0.44
C PHE A 62 -3.98 1.96 -0.29
N HIS A 63 -5.14 1.34 -0.10
CA HIS A 63 -6.40 2.07 0.02
C HIS A 63 -6.54 2.83 1.36
N ASP A 64 -5.85 2.41 2.42
CA ASP A 64 -5.72 3.18 3.66
C ASP A 64 -4.70 4.32 3.47
N CYS A 65 -3.43 3.96 3.25
CA CYS A 65 -2.31 4.89 3.21
C CYS A 65 -2.32 5.87 2.03
N GLY A 66 -2.82 5.41 0.87
CA GLY A 66 -2.83 6.17 -0.38
C GLY A 66 -3.79 7.35 -0.35
N THR A 67 -4.65 7.46 0.67
CA THR A 67 -5.54 8.60 0.86
C THR A 67 -4.87 9.78 1.57
N TRP A 68 -3.55 9.72 1.82
CA TRP A 68 -2.76 10.88 2.27
C TRP A 68 -2.34 11.76 1.08
N SER A 69 -2.19 13.05 1.34
CA SER A 69 -1.61 14.05 0.44
C SER A 69 -0.77 15.05 1.24
N SER A 70 0.17 15.73 0.57
CA SER A 70 1.05 16.71 1.20
C SER A 70 0.28 17.83 1.94
N SER A 71 -0.92 18.16 1.48
CA SER A 71 -1.79 19.17 2.09
C SER A 71 -2.30 18.81 3.49
N GLN A 72 -2.31 17.53 3.86
CA GLN A 72 -2.84 17.04 5.15
C GLN A 72 -1.82 17.06 6.29
N GLY A 73 -0.54 17.37 5.99
CA GLY A 73 0.53 17.39 6.99
C GLY A 73 0.68 16.04 7.69
N LEU A 74 0.56 16.04 9.02
CA LEU A 74 0.75 14.84 9.86
C LEU A 74 -0.53 14.02 10.13
N THR A 75 -1.62 14.29 9.39
CA THR A 75 -2.93 13.65 9.61
C THR A 75 -3.38 12.86 8.38
N GLY A 76 -4.19 11.81 8.59
CA GLY A 76 -4.70 10.94 7.53
C GLY A 76 -3.69 9.89 7.04
N GLY A 77 -4.07 9.15 5.99
CA GLY A 77 -3.24 8.09 5.41
C GLY A 77 -3.40 6.78 6.15
N CYS A 78 -2.29 6.21 6.63
CA CYS A 78 -2.28 4.91 7.28
C CYS A 78 -2.87 4.97 8.71
N ASP A 79 -4.16 5.25 8.84
CA ASP A 79 -4.86 5.45 10.12
C ASP A 79 -6.05 4.50 10.33
N GLY A 80 -6.24 3.54 9.43
CA GLY A 80 -7.29 2.53 9.50
C GLY A 80 -8.67 3.04 9.12
N SER A 81 -8.80 4.30 8.70
CA SER A 81 -10.07 4.91 8.31
C SER A 81 -10.79 4.14 7.22
N VAL A 82 -10.07 3.52 6.28
CA VAL A 82 -10.66 2.69 5.22
C VAL A 82 -11.52 1.55 5.76
N PHE A 83 -11.26 1.06 6.98
CA PHE A 83 -12.03 -0.01 7.64
C PHE A 83 -12.87 0.49 8.82
N LEU A 84 -12.47 1.58 9.46
CA LEU A 84 -13.12 2.13 10.66
C LEU A 84 -14.23 3.14 10.33
N SER A 85 -14.21 3.74 9.14
CA SER A 85 -15.26 4.62 8.63
C SER A 85 -16.19 3.85 7.70
N ASP A 86 -17.45 3.69 8.07
CA ASP A 86 -18.45 3.02 7.22
C ASP A 86 -18.67 3.79 5.91
N VAL A 87 -18.53 5.12 5.93
CA VAL A 87 -18.65 5.99 4.75
C VAL A 87 -17.52 5.70 3.76
N GLU A 88 -16.28 5.68 4.24
CA GLU A 88 -15.12 5.42 3.40
C GLU A 88 -15.08 3.98 2.90
N ASN A 89 -15.38 3.01 3.79
CA ASN A 89 -15.41 1.61 3.44
C ASN A 89 -16.45 1.30 2.34
N ALA A 90 -17.54 2.07 2.28
CA ALA A 90 -18.59 1.92 1.27
C ALA A 90 -18.31 2.65 -0.07
N ARG A 91 -17.23 3.44 -0.17
CA ARG A 91 -16.93 4.19 -1.39
C ARG A 91 -16.65 3.26 -2.60
N PRO A 92 -17.02 3.67 -3.83
CA PRO A 92 -16.85 2.83 -5.02
C PRO A 92 -15.43 2.31 -5.24
N GLU A 93 -14.42 3.13 -5.00
CA GLU A 93 -13.00 2.77 -5.12
C GLU A 93 -12.56 1.72 -4.10
N ASN A 94 -13.28 1.58 -2.98
CA ASN A 94 -13.02 0.60 -1.92
C ASN A 94 -13.88 -0.68 -2.05
N ARG A 95 -14.65 -0.80 -3.14
CA ARG A 95 -15.46 -2.00 -3.41
C ARG A 95 -14.60 -3.26 -3.42
N GLY A 96 -15.04 -4.30 -2.72
CA GLY A 96 -14.34 -5.58 -2.56
C GLY A 96 -13.50 -5.69 -1.30
N LEU A 97 -13.22 -4.57 -0.59
CA LEU A 97 -12.44 -4.61 0.66
C LEU A 97 -13.28 -5.02 1.88
N GLN A 98 -14.60 -5.13 1.77
CA GLN A 98 -15.50 -5.34 2.91
C GLN A 98 -15.25 -6.69 3.60
N SER A 99 -14.95 -7.74 2.83
CA SER A 99 -14.64 -9.08 3.38
C SER A 99 -13.36 -9.06 4.22
N ILE A 100 -12.26 -8.54 3.67
CA ILE A 100 -10.98 -8.45 4.39
C ILE A 100 -11.05 -7.45 5.54
N SER A 101 -11.82 -6.37 5.40
CA SER A 101 -12.13 -5.42 6.47
C SER A 101 -12.73 -6.11 7.68
N ALA A 102 -13.78 -6.92 7.48
CA ALA A 102 -14.41 -7.66 8.57
C ALA A 102 -13.43 -8.64 9.25
N LYS A 103 -12.63 -9.39 8.47
CA LYS A 103 -11.65 -10.35 8.99
C LYS A 103 -10.55 -9.68 9.81
N LEU A 104 -9.94 -8.62 9.28
CA LEU A 104 -8.84 -7.92 9.94
C LEU A 104 -9.31 -7.10 11.15
N LYS A 105 -10.49 -6.47 11.09
CA LYS A 105 -11.10 -5.84 12.28
C LYS A 105 -11.38 -6.87 13.38
N GLY A 106 -11.92 -8.03 13.02
CA GLY A 106 -12.17 -9.12 13.96
C GLY A 106 -10.89 -9.63 14.62
N LEU A 107 -9.83 -9.85 13.81
CA LEU A 107 -8.53 -10.27 14.32
C LEU A 107 -7.87 -9.21 15.20
N ALA A 108 -7.96 -7.93 14.82
CA ALA A 108 -7.45 -6.82 15.62
C ALA A 108 -8.12 -6.78 17.00
N ALA A 109 -9.45 -6.91 17.04
CA ALA A 109 -10.21 -7.00 18.28
C ALA A 109 -9.82 -8.23 19.11
N GLN A 110 -9.66 -9.40 18.49
CA GLN A 110 -9.25 -10.64 19.17
C GLN A 110 -7.85 -10.52 19.79
N ARG A 111 -6.93 -9.82 19.14
CA ARG A 111 -5.53 -9.66 19.57
C ARG A 111 -5.30 -8.41 20.42
N GLY A 112 -6.29 -7.53 20.57
CA GLY A 112 -6.17 -6.30 21.34
C GLY A 112 -5.19 -5.29 20.72
N VAL A 113 -5.18 -5.18 19.39
CA VAL A 113 -4.34 -4.23 18.64
C VAL A 113 -5.20 -3.27 17.83
N GLY A 114 -4.65 -2.11 17.45
CA GLY A 114 -5.33 -1.14 16.59
C GLY A 114 -5.55 -1.67 15.17
N VAL A 115 -6.62 -1.22 14.52
CA VAL A 115 -6.94 -1.61 13.14
C VAL A 115 -5.95 -1.01 12.14
N ALA A 116 -5.46 0.21 12.37
CA ALA A 116 -4.47 0.86 11.50
C ALA A 116 -3.17 0.06 11.43
N ASP A 117 -2.65 -0.36 12.59
CA ASP A 117 -1.47 -1.23 12.63
C ASP A 117 -1.76 -2.63 12.10
N MET A 118 -2.97 -3.17 12.33
CA MET A 118 -3.37 -4.45 11.74
C MET A 118 -3.35 -4.40 10.21
N ILE A 119 -3.88 -3.35 9.57
CA ILE A 119 -3.87 -3.20 8.11
C ILE A 119 -2.42 -3.18 7.60
N ALA A 120 -1.58 -2.31 8.17
CA ALA A 120 -0.19 -2.17 7.74
C ALA A 120 0.62 -3.46 7.93
N PHE A 121 0.45 -4.15 9.06
CA PHE A 121 1.12 -5.43 9.32
C PHE A 121 0.58 -6.54 8.43
N ALA A 122 -0.74 -6.60 8.21
CA ALA A 122 -1.38 -7.59 7.37
C ALA A 122 -0.95 -7.48 5.91
N GLY A 123 -0.86 -6.27 5.33
CA GLY A 123 -0.38 -6.13 3.96
C GLY A 123 1.09 -6.52 3.80
N ALA A 124 1.95 -6.12 4.74
CA ALA A 124 3.35 -6.55 4.76
C ALA A 124 3.50 -8.08 4.88
N HIS A 125 2.72 -8.70 5.77
CA HIS A 125 2.71 -10.15 5.95
C HIS A 125 2.10 -10.88 4.75
N ALA A 126 1.10 -10.29 4.09
CA ALA A 126 0.50 -10.81 2.87
C ALA A 126 1.49 -10.81 1.70
N THR A 127 2.23 -9.72 1.51
CA THR A 127 3.35 -9.66 0.54
C THR A 127 4.34 -10.79 0.81
N LEU A 128 4.77 -10.99 2.06
CA LEU A 128 5.67 -12.11 2.43
C LEU A 128 5.05 -13.50 2.21
N SER A 129 3.72 -13.62 2.37
CA SER A 129 3.00 -14.88 2.21
C SER A 129 2.86 -15.28 0.74
N CYS A 130 2.87 -14.32 -0.19
CA CYS A 130 3.00 -14.61 -1.62
C CYS A 130 4.45 -15.04 -1.88
N PRO A 131 4.72 -16.24 -2.43
CA PRO A 131 6.08 -16.68 -2.68
C PRO A 131 6.84 -15.68 -3.57
N LEU A 132 8.15 -15.52 -3.30
CA LEU A 132 9.04 -14.49 -3.87
C LEU A 132 8.79 -13.05 -3.36
N GLY A 133 7.79 -12.86 -2.50
CA GLY A 133 7.51 -11.57 -1.90
C GLY A 133 8.60 -11.09 -0.93
N PRO A 134 8.97 -9.80 -0.96
CA PRO A 134 10.03 -9.27 -0.13
C PRO A 134 9.59 -9.14 1.34
N THR A 135 10.54 -9.32 2.25
CA THR A 135 10.37 -8.92 3.65
C THR A 135 10.44 -7.40 3.77
N THR A 136 9.37 -6.78 4.27
CA THR A 136 9.32 -5.33 4.53
C THR A 136 9.46 -5.06 6.03
N LYS A 137 10.14 -3.96 6.39
CA LYS A 137 10.22 -3.51 7.78
C LYS A 137 8.92 -2.82 8.14
N THR A 138 8.08 -3.50 8.92
CA THR A 138 6.82 -2.92 9.42
C THR A 138 7.03 -2.22 10.75
N MET A 139 6.70 -0.93 10.79
CA MET A 139 6.65 -0.14 12.03
C MET A 139 5.24 -0.21 12.61
N ILE A 140 5.14 -0.27 13.94
CA ILE A 140 3.88 -0.29 14.71
C ILE A 140 3.79 1.00 15.54
N GLY A 141 2.57 1.48 15.75
CA GLY A 141 2.28 2.67 16.56
C GLY A 141 1.34 3.66 15.88
N ARG A 142 0.54 3.23 14.89
CA ARG A 142 -0.48 4.07 14.25
C ARG A 142 -1.64 4.31 15.22
N THR A 143 -2.23 5.49 15.13
CA THR A 143 -3.45 5.84 15.86
C THR A 143 -4.64 5.55 14.96
N ASP A 144 -5.58 4.73 15.44
CA ASP A 144 -6.83 4.45 14.76
C ASP A 144 -7.67 5.74 14.58
N SER A 145 -8.24 5.91 13.40
CA SER A 145 -9.15 7.00 13.04
C SER A 145 -10.42 6.44 12.40
N SER A 146 -11.59 6.87 12.88
CA SER A 146 -12.87 6.61 12.22
C SER A 146 -13.34 7.79 11.37
N LYS A 147 -12.51 8.83 11.21
CA LYS A 147 -12.79 9.94 10.31
C LYS A 147 -12.55 9.45 8.88
N PRO A 148 -13.52 9.52 7.95
CA PRO A 148 -13.27 9.16 6.57
C PRO A 148 -12.15 10.02 5.99
N ALA A 149 -11.29 9.41 5.18
CA ALA A 149 -10.28 10.13 4.41
C ALA A 149 -10.93 11.08 3.39
N ASP A 150 -10.17 12.07 2.94
CA ASP A 150 -10.63 12.99 1.90
C ASP A 150 -10.80 12.26 0.55
N GLU A 151 -11.78 12.69 -0.25
CA GLU A 151 -12.10 12.03 -1.53
C GLU A 151 -11.12 12.38 -2.64
N ASN A 152 -11.11 11.56 -3.70
CA ASN A 152 -10.30 11.76 -4.92
C ASN A 152 -8.78 11.73 -4.72
N LEU A 153 -8.30 11.12 -3.63
CA LEU A 153 -6.87 10.95 -3.34
C LEU A 153 -6.29 9.61 -3.82
N LEU A 154 -7.13 8.70 -4.32
CA LEU A 154 -6.75 7.43 -4.96
C LEU A 154 -7.04 7.47 -6.48
N PRO A 155 -6.36 6.65 -7.29
CA PRO A 155 -6.79 6.37 -8.65
C PRO A 155 -8.24 5.83 -8.65
N GLY A 156 -9.16 6.57 -9.26
CA GLY A 156 -10.60 6.28 -9.22
C GLY A 156 -11.08 5.20 -10.19
N ASN A 157 -10.33 4.85 -11.24
CA ASN A 157 -10.69 3.76 -12.16
C ASN A 157 -9.49 3.22 -12.97
N ALA A 158 -9.69 2.08 -13.62
CA ALA A 158 -8.68 1.36 -14.41
C ALA A 158 -8.37 1.98 -15.79
N THR A 159 -8.95 3.13 -16.14
CA THR A 159 -8.76 3.83 -17.43
C THR A 159 -8.09 5.19 -17.29
N MET A 160 -7.63 5.53 -16.08
CA MET A 160 -6.96 6.80 -15.82
C MET A 160 -5.64 6.91 -16.58
N SER A 161 -5.31 8.14 -17.00
CA SER A 161 -4.05 8.42 -17.70
C SER A 161 -2.85 8.32 -16.75
N ALA A 162 -1.68 8.03 -17.32
CA ALA A 162 -0.42 8.06 -16.58
C ALA A 162 -0.16 9.42 -15.93
N ASP A 163 -0.50 10.53 -16.60
CA ASP A 163 -0.39 11.88 -16.04
C ASP A 163 -1.17 12.02 -14.73
N THR A 164 -2.44 11.63 -14.70
CA THR A 164 -3.25 11.78 -13.49
C THR A 164 -2.75 10.90 -12.36
N ILE A 165 -2.38 9.65 -12.66
CA ILE A 165 -1.86 8.73 -11.65
C ILE A 165 -0.52 9.25 -11.10
N ILE A 166 0.42 9.63 -11.97
CA ILE A 166 1.73 10.13 -11.54
C ILE A 166 1.57 11.42 -10.71
N SER A 167 0.66 12.33 -11.09
CA SER A 167 0.37 13.52 -10.28
C SER A 167 -0.20 13.19 -8.91
N LEU A 168 -1.12 12.24 -8.80
CA LEU A 168 -1.67 11.79 -7.52
C LEU A 168 -0.58 11.26 -6.59
N PHE A 169 0.35 10.47 -7.11
CA PHE A 169 1.45 9.88 -6.34
C PHE A 169 2.57 10.88 -6.04
N ALA A 170 2.82 11.84 -6.93
CA ALA A 170 3.76 12.94 -6.67
C ALA A 170 3.34 13.78 -5.45
N ASP A 171 2.04 14.02 -5.27
CA ASP A 171 1.51 14.70 -4.09
C ASP A 171 1.65 13.88 -2.78
N LYS A 172 2.03 12.60 -2.91
CA LYS A 172 2.37 11.69 -1.80
C LYS A 172 3.87 11.54 -1.61
N GLY A 173 4.68 12.23 -2.42
CA GLY A 173 6.13 12.17 -2.39
C GLY A 173 6.77 11.05 -3.22
N PHE A 174 6.00 10.37 -4.08
CA PHE A 174 6.52 9.32 -4.96
C PHE A 174 6.89 9.87 -6.35
N SER A 175 8.02 9.43 -6.88
CA SER A 175 8.41 9.68 -8.28
C SER A 175 7.65 8.76 -9.24
N ALA A 176 7.68 9.07 -10.54
CA ALA A 176 7.09 8.19 -11.57
C ALA A 176 7.75 6.79 -11.60
N ALA A 177 9.02 6.68 -11.24
CA ALA A 177 9.70 5.39 -11.10
C ALA A 177 9.19 4.61 -9.87
N ASP A 178 8.90 5.30 -8.77
CA ASP A 178 8.27 4.67 -7.59
C ASP A 178 6.87 4.18 -7.93
N VAL A 179 6.08 4.94 -8.71
CA VAL A 179 4.77 4.49 -9.20
C VAL A 179 4.90 3.22 -10.02
N ALA A 180 5.88 3.15 -10.93
CA ALA A 180 6.15 1.94 -11.71
C ALA A 180 6.47 0.73 -10.83
N ALA A 181 7.23 0.93 -9.74
CA ALA A 181 7.52 -0.14 -8.78
C ALA A 181 6.29 -0.54 -7.96
N LEU A 182 5.48 0.43 -7.51
CA LEU A 182 4.30 0.19 -6.68
C LEU A 182 3.20 -0.59 -7.42
N VAL A 183 2.97 -0.31 -8.71
CA VAL A 183 2.00 -1.09 -9.51
C VAL A 183 2.43 -2.53 -9.74
N GLY A 184 3.69 -2.89 -9.45
CA GLY A 184 4.13 -4.28 -9.40
C GLY A 184 3.35 -5.15 -8.42
N ALA A 185 2.65 -4.56 -7.44
CA ALA A 185 1.73 -5.28 -6.56
C ALA A 185 0.59 -5.99 -7.32
N HIS A 186 0.32 -5.60 -8.57
CA HIS A 186 -0.62 -6.30 -9.45
C HIS A 186 -0.12 -7.69 -9.91
N SER A 187 1.12 -8.10 -9.59
CA SER A 187 1.54 -9.50 -9.74
C SER A 187 0.76 -10.46 -8.84
N SER A 188 0.30 -9.97 -7.68
CA SER A 188 -0.59 -10.72 -6.80
C SER A 188 -1.98 -10.09 -6.77
N SER A 189 -2.66 -9.99 -7.91
CA SER A 189 -4.01 -9.40 -7.97
C SER A 189 -4.97 -10.07 -8.95
N LYS A 190 -6.26 -9.79 -8.73
CA LYS A 190 -7.39 -10.15 -9.60
C LYS A 190 -8.38 -9.01 -9.66
N GLN A 191 -9.09 -8.88 -10.77
CA GLN A 191 -10.15 -7.89 -10.93
C GLN A 191 -11.53 -8.54 -10.79
N PHE A 192 -12.47 -7.84 -10.14
CA PHE A 192 -13.85 -8.32 -9.96
C PHE A 192 -14.91 -7.34 -10.47
N PHE A 193 -14.55 -6.06 -10.65
CA PHE A 193 -15.51 -4.98 -10.85
C PHE A 193 -15.21 -4.08 -12.04
N VAL A 194 -14.03 -4.21 -12.67
CA VAL A 194 -13.68 -3.44 -13.86
C VAL A 194 -14.44 -3.99 -15.06
N ASP A 195 -14.35 -5.30 -15.24
CA ASP A 195 -15.24 -6.06 -16.13
C ASP A 195 -15.91 -7.20 -15.34
N PRO A 196 -17.18 -7.02 -14.93
CA PRO A 196 -17.92 -8.04 -14.19
C PRO A 196 -18.09 -9.36 -14.96
N ALA A 197 -18.01 -9.37 -16.29
CA ALA A 197 -18.08 -10.60 -17.08
C ALA A 197 -16.81 -11.45 -16.96
N GLN A 198 -15.70 -10.85 -16.54
CA GLN A 198 -14.41 -11.50 -16.32
C GLN A 198 -14.01 -11.49 -14.83
N ALA A 199 -14.98 -11.42 -13.91
CA ALA A 199 -14.70 -11.33 -12.49
C ALA A 199 -13.84 -12.52 -12.01
N GLY A 200 -12.78 -12.22 -11.26
CA GLY A 200 -11.76 -13.17 -10.82
C GLY A 200 -10.60 -13.35 -11.79
N ALA A 201 -10.61 -12.69 -12.96
CA ALA A 201 -9.48 -12.72 -13.89
C ALA A 201 -8.24 -12.07 -13.25
N PRO A 202 -7.06 -12.72 -13.36
CA PRO A 202 -5.81 -12.21 -12.80
C PRO A 202 -5.18 -11.12 -13.67
N GLN A 203 -4.31 -10.30 -13.08
CA GLN A 203 -3.56 -9.28 -13.83
C GLN A 203 -2.17 -9.75 -14.31
N ASP A 204 -1.78 -10.98 -13.96
CA ASP A 204 -0.67 -11.71 -14.56
C ASP A 204 -0.97 -13.22 -14.62
N ARG A 205 -0.03 -14.01 -15.15
CA ARG A 205 -0.16 -15.47 -15.28
C ARG A 205 0.02 -16.25 -13.98
N THR A 206 0.48 -15.62 -12.90
CA THR A 206 0.91 -16.25 -11.64
C THR A 206 0.36 -15.51 -10.41
N PRO A 207 -0.97 -15.28 -10.30
CA PRO A 207 -1.55 -14.35 -9.31
C PRO A 207 -1.37 -14.75 -7.84
N GLY A 208 -0.87 -15.97 -7.57
CA GLY A 208 -0.52 -16.48 -6.25
C GLY A 208 0.93 -16.25 -5.83
N MET A 209 1.73 -15.65 -6.71
CA MET A 209 3.16 -15.38 -6.56
C MET A 209 3.41 -13.87 -6.58
N TRP A 210 4.47 -13.41 -5.91
CA TRP A 210 4.95 -12.03 -6.00
C TRP A 210 6.21 -12.02 -6.87
N ASP A 211 6.03 -12.21 -8.17
CA ASP A 211 7.11 -12.24 -9.14
C ASP A 211 7.12 -10.96 -10.00
N VAL A 212 7.88 -10.96 -11.09
CA VAL A 212 7.99 -9.84 -12.03
C VAL A 212 7.33 -10.14 -13.38
N ASP A 213 6.55 -11.22 -13.50
CA ASP A 213 5.87 -11.59 -14.74
C ASP A 213 4.83 -10.56 -15.13
N TYR A 214 4.15 -9.95 -14.15
CA TYR A 214 3.23 -8.82 -14.33
C TYR A 214 3.74 -7.74 -15.30
N TYR A 215 5.02 -7.35 -15.19
CA TYR A 215 5.58 -6.30 -16.05
C TYR A 215 5.63 -6.73 -17.51
N SER A 216 5.94 -8.00 -17.77
CA SER A 216 5.97 -8.55 -19.13
C SER A 216 4.56 -8.87 -19.65
N ASP A 217 3.65 -9.33 -18.79
CA ASP A 217 2.28 -9.70 -19.12
C ASP A 217 1.43 -8.45 -19.42
N THR A 218 1.69 -7.33 -18.76
CA THR A 218 1.08 -6.02 -19.07
C THR A 218 1.35 -5.60 -20.52
N ILE A 219 2.53 -5.91 -21.04
CA ILE A 219 2.97 -5.54 -22.40
C ILE A 219 2.49 -6.56 -23.43
N THR A 220 2.66 -7.86 -23.13
CA THR A 220 2.41 -8.95 -24.08
C THR A 220 0.96 -9.42 -24.12
N LYS A 221 0.19 -9.13 -23.06
CA LYS A 221 -1.25 -9.45 -22.91
C LYS A 221 -1.56 -10.91 -23.23
N PRO A 222 -0.95 -11.88 -22.52
CA PRO A 222 -1.19 -13.30 -22.77
C PRO A 222 -2.65 -13.68 -22.49
N ALA A 223 -3.10 -14.77 -23.11
CA ALA A 223 -4.47 -15.25 -22.93
C ALA A 223 -4.74 -15.60 -21.45
N GLY A 224 -5.89 -15.16 -20.92
CA GLY A 224 -6.28 -15.39 -19.53
C GLY A 224 -5.85 -14.31 -18.55
N VAL A 225 -5.06 -13.32 -18.98
CA VAL A 225 -4.66 -12.16 -18.18
C VAL A 225 -5.53 -10.95 -18.52
N PHE A 226 -6.07 -10.29 -17.50
CA PHE A 226 -6.82 -9.05 -17.63
C PHE A 226 -5.91 -7.86 -17.33
N VAL A 227 -5.64 -7.02 -18.33
CA VAL A 227 -4.74 -5.87 -18.18
C VAL A 227 -5.55 -4.58 -18.10
N PHE A 228 -5.28 -3.75 -17.09
CA PHE A 228 -5.89 -2.42 -16.98
C PHE A 228 -5.28 -1.42 -17.97
N ASP A 229 -6.10 -0.54 -18.51
CA ASP A 229 -5.65 0.52 -19.42
C ASP A 229 -4.70 1.50 -18.71
N SER A 230 -4.88 1.72 -17.40
CA SER A 230 -3.97 2.49 -16.56
C SER A 230 -2.57 1.89 -16.48
N ASP A 231 -2.48 0.56 -16.38
CA ASP A 231 -1.20 -0.16 -16.27
C ASP A 231 -0.46 -0.10 -17.61
N VAL A 232 -1.20 -0.24 -18.73
CA VAL A 232 -0.68 -0.01 -20.07
C VAL A 232 -0.17 1.43 -20.21
N ALA A 233 -0.93 2.42 -19.78
CA ALA A 233 -0.53 3.83 -19.85
C ALA A 233 0.78 4.09 -19.09
N LEU A 234 0.91 3.58 -17.86
CA LEU A 234 2.13 3.70 -17.06
C LEU A 234 3.34 3.00 -17.69
N SER A 235 3.13 1.85 -18.34
CA SER A 235 4.20 1.11 -19.03
C SER A 235 4.76 1.84 -20.27
N GLN A 236 3.95 2.71 -20.87
CA GLN A 236 4.27 3.46 -22.08
C GLN A 236 4.72 4.91 -21.82
N ASP A 237 4.34 5.47 -20.68
CA ASP A 237 4.69 6.85 -20.30
C ASP A 237 6.22 7.04 -20.23
N PRO A 238 6.77 8.15 -20.76
CA PRO A 238 8.22 8.37 -20.78
C PRO A 238 8.87 8.53 -19.40
N ARG A 239 8.10 8.85 -18.34
CA ARG A 239 8.61 9.05 -16.98
C ARG A 239 8.61 7.75 -16.16
N SER A 240 7.59 6.91 -16.29
CA SER A 240 7.47 5.64 -15.55
C SER A 240 7.89 4.41 -16.37
N GLY A 241 7.67 4.44 -17.69
CA GLY A 241 7.89 3.31 -18.59
C GLY A 241 9.31 2.72 -18.58
N PRO A 242 10.40 3.53 -18.52
CA PRO A 242 11.75 2.98 -18.39
C PRO A 242 11.94 2.14 -17.12
N ALA A 243 11.45 2.60 -15.97
CA ALA A 243 11.51 1.87 -14.71
C ALA A 243 10.62 0.62 -14.76
N PHE A 244 9.39 0.74 -15.28
CA PHE A 244 8.46 -0.38 -15.46
C PHE A 244 9.12 -1.52 -16.26
N LYS A 245 9.73 -1.21 -17.40
CA LYS A 245 10.39 -2.21 -18.26
C LYS A 245 11.66 -2.78 -17.64
N SER A 246 12.30 -2.05 -16.73
CA SER A 246 13.53 -2.51 -16.06
C SER A 246 13.31 -3.72 -15.14
N PHE A 247 12.09 -3.95 -14.67
CA PHE A 247 11.76 -5.11 -13.84
C PHE A 247 11.54 -6.41 -14.64
N ILE A 248 11.36 -6.33 -15.96
CA ILE A 248 11.09 -7.50 -16.81
C ILE A 248 12.26 -8.48 -16.74
N GLY A 249 12.00 -9.67 -16.22
CA GLY A 249 13.01 -10.72 -16.04
C GLY A 249 14.07 -10.39 -14.99
N GLN A 250 13.86 -9.37 -14.15
CA GLN A 250 14.78 -8.93 -13.10
C GLN A 250 14.15 -9.14 -11.71
N GLN A 251 13.99 -10.40 -11.32
CA GLN A 251 13.63 -10.75 -9.95
C GLN A 251 14.79 -10.37 -9.02
N ALA A 252 14.48 -9.68 -7.91
CA ALA A 252 15.46 -9.31 -6.88
C ALA A 252 15.94 -10.51 -6.06
#